data_AF-A0A349M8K6-F1
#
_entry.id   AF-A0A349M8K6-F1
#
_cell.length_a   1.000
_cell.length_b   1.000
_cell.length_c   1.000
_cell.angle_alpha   90.00
_cell.angle_beta   90.00
_cell.angle_gamma   90.00
#
_symmetry.space_group_name_H-M   'P 1'
#
loop_
_entity.id
_entity.type
_entity.pdbx_description
1 polymer ?
#
loop_
_entity_poly.entity_id
_entity_poly.type
_entity_poly.pdbx_seq_one_letter_code
_entity_poly.pdbx_strand_id
1 'polypeptide(L)'
;LERQLRRWSGQLEKSRQRPLPDLDAVTVWLSEHLPTSGPATIVHGDYRLDNVMLAHDEPRVVAIFDWEMATIGDPLADVGYLLSFWREPGDPELEFASDAWRIMEQPGFLSRTEVTQYYAERTGRTVREMAFYEALAIWKLAVLLEGSYSRHRSGTTDDPFFAQLGEGVPALARRALSVCNSSRML
;
A
#
# COMPACT_ATOMS: atom_id res chain seq x y z
N LEU A 1 3.99 -2.71 -14.20
CA LEU A 1 4.55 -2.17 -12.93
C LEU A 1 5.41 -0.93 -13.15
N GLU A 2 6.32 -0.92 -14.13
CA GLU A 2 7.18 0.25 -14.43
C GLU A 2 6.45 1.60 -14.56
N ARG A 3 5.29 1.62 -15.22
CA ARG A 3 4.50 2.86 -15.37
C ARG A 3 4.05 3.41 -14.01
N GLN A 4 3.70 2.54 -13.06
CA GLN A 4 3.36 2.96 -11.71
C GLN A 4 4.59 3.56 -11.03
N LEU A 5 5.73 2.86 -11.07
CA LEU A 5 6.98 3.34 -10.49
C LEU A 5 7.35 4.73 -11.04
N ARG A 6 7.39 4.89 -12.37
CA ARG A 6 7.66 6.20 -13.01
C ARG A 6 6.70 7.30 -12.57
N ARG A 7 5.38 7.02 -12.53
CA ARG A 7 4.36 8.00 -12.12
C ARG A 7 4.59 8.46 -10.68
N TRP A 8 4.72 7.52 -9.77
CA TRP A 8 4.82 7.80 -8.34
C TRP A 8 6.19 8.40 -7.96
N SER A 9 7.28 7.98 -8.60
CA SER A 9 8.58 8.66 -8.46
C SER A 9 8.49 10.11 -8.92
N GLY A 10 7.81 10.39 -10.05
CA GLY A 10 7.58 11.77 -10.49
C GLY A 10 6.71 12.58 -9.52
N GLN A 11 5.78 11.95 -8.80
CA GLN A 11 4.98 12.60 -7.77
C GLN A 11 5.78 12.86 -6.49
N LEU A 12 6.66 11.94 -6.11
CA LEU A 12 7.60 12.13 -5.01
C LEU A 12 8.49 13.34 -5.28
N GLU A 13 9.12 13.43 -6.46
CA GLU A 13 9.97 14.57 -6.82
C GLU A 13 9.23 15.92 -6.78
N LYS A 14 7.97 15.95 -7.19
CA LYS A 14 7.14 17.18 -7.12
C LYS A 14 6.74 17.57 -5.70
N SER A 15 6.60 16.61 -4.80
CA SER A 15 6.13 16.84 -3.42
C SER A 15 7.27 16.98 -2.41
N ARG A 16 8.49 16.57 -2.77
CA ARG A 16 9.67 16.53 -1.90
C ARG A 16 10.01 17.91 -1.34
N GLN A 17 9.91 18.06 -0.01
CA GLN A 17 10.33 19.26 0.72
C GLN A 17 11.47 19.00 1.73
N ARG A 18 11.91 17.74 1.85
CA ARG A 18 12.91 17.27 2.82
C ARG A 18 13.58 15.98 2.31
N PRO A 19 14.77 15.63 2.82
CA PRO A 19 15.38 14.33 2.53
C PRO A 19 14.58 13.18 3.16
N LEU A 20 14.41 12.09 2.41
CA LEU A 20 13.76 10.85 2.86
C LEU A 20 14.61 9.65 2.41
N PRO A 21 15.80 9.44 3.02
CA PRO A 21 16.80 8.50 2.51
C PRO A 21 16.30 7.05 2.44
N ASP A 22 15.47 6.61 3.39
CA ASP A 22 14.88 5.27 3.35
C ASP A 22 13.91 5.12 2.18
N LEU A 23 13.15 6.17 1.85
CA LEU A 23 12.22 6.16 0.72
C LEU A 23 12.98 6.18 -0.61
N ASP A 24 14.11 6.89 -0.66
CA ASP A 24 15.02 6.89 -1.81
C ASP A 24 15.62 5.50 -2.03
N ALA A 25 16.09 4.84 -0.95
CA ALA A 25 16.61 3.48 -1.01
C ALA A 25 15.56 2.47 -1.50
N VAL A 26 14.31 2.59 -1.03
CA VAL A 26 13.20 1.77 -1.52
C VAL A 26 12.89 2.04 -2.99
N THR A 27 12.97 3.29 -3.45
CA THR A 27 12.76 3.66 -4.86
C THR A 27 13.80 2.97 -5.77
N VAL A 28 15.06 2.96 -5.35
CA VAL A 28 16.14 2.25 -6.06
C VAL A 28 15.86 0.75 -6.07
N TRP A 29 15.57 0.15 -4.91
CA TRP A 29 15.28 -1.27 -4.81
C TRP A 29 14.11 -1.70 -5.70
N LEU A 30 13.01 -0.94 -5.71
CA LEU A 30 11.85 -1.20 -6.57
C LEU A 30 12.21 -1.13 -8.07
N SER A 31 13.13 -0.25 -8.45
CA SER A 31 13.59 -0.13 -9.84
C SER A 31 14.42 -1.35 -10.27
N GLU A 32 15.21 -1.92 -9.35
CA GLU A 32 16.10 -3.04 -9.61
C GLU A 32 15.41 -4.41 -9.54
N HIS A 33 14.28 -4.52 -8.84
CA HIS A 33 13.62 -5.80 -8.53
C HIS A 33 12.24 -5.95 -9.18
N LEU A 34 11.99 -5.24 -10.29
CA LEU A 34 10.72 -5.31 -11.03
C LEU A 34 10.39 -6.75 -11.46
N PRO A 35 9.28 -7.34 -10.98
CA PRO A 35 8.85 -8.66 -11.40
C PRO A 35 8.40 -8.68 -12.87
N THR A 36 8.50 -9.85 -13.48
CA THR A 36 7.81 -10.11 -14.77
C THR A 36 6.32 -10.24 -14.53
N SER A 37 5.56 -9.22 -14.95
CA SER A 37 4.10 -9.20 -14.85
C SER A 37 3.44 -10.29 -15.70
N GLY A 38 2.38 -10.90 -15.15
CA GLY A 38 1.46 -11.77 -15.90
C GLY A 38 0.41 -10.98 -16.71
N PRO A 39 -0.68 -11.64 -17.15
CA PRO A 39 -1.78 -10.99 -17.85
C PRO A 39 -2.42 -9.89 -17.01
N ALA A 40 -2.49 -8.68 -17.58
CA ALA A 40 -3.02 -7.50 -16.93
C ALA A 40 -4.55 -7.57 -16.70
N THR A 41 -5.02 -6.89 -15.66
CA THR A 41 -6.44 -6.74 -15.32
C THR A 41 -6.76 -5.28 -15.05
N ILE A 42 -8.03 -5.01 -14.75
CA ILE A 42 -8.39 -3.82 -13.99
C ILE A 42 -7.72 -3.92 -12.62
N VAL A 43 -7.08 -2.84 -12.20
CA VAL A 43 -6.47 -2.62 -10.90
C VAL A 43 -7.16 -1.38 -10.33
N HIS A 44 -7.78 -1.52 -9.16
CA HIS A 44 -8.46 -0.46 -8.44
C HIS A 44 -7.50 0.65 -8.04
N GLY A 45 -6.31 0.28 -7.55
CA GLY A 45 -5.25 1.20 -7.14
C GLY A 45 -5.38 1.70 -5.70
N ASP A 46 -6.56 1.62 -5.10
CA ASP A 46 -6.82 1.92 -3.68
C ASP A 46 -7.77 0.88 -3.04
N TYR A 47 -7.57 -0.42 -3.31
CA TYR A 47 -8.49 -1.46 -2.82
C TYR A 47 -8.22 -1.79 -1.35
N ARG A 48 -9.15 -1.38 -0.47
CA ARG A 48 -9.08 -1.55 0.98
C ARG A 48 -10.48 -1.61 1.59
N LEU A 49 -10.58 -2.13 2.82
CA LEU A 49 -11.85 -2.46 3.45
C LEU A 49 -12.78 -1.24 3.64
N ASP A 50 -12.24 -0.05 3.76
CA ASP A 50 -13.01 1.19 3.89
C ASP A 50 -13.48 1.78 2.55
N ASN A 51 -13.00 1.23 1.43
CA ASN A 51 -13.50 1.55 0.08
C ASN A 51 -14.52 0.52 -0.43
N VAL A 52 -15.03 -0.35 0.44
CA VAL A 52 -16.09 -1.30 0.09
C VAL A 52 -17.34 -1.10 0.95
N MET A 53 -18.51 -1.25 0.32
CA MET A 53 -19.79 -1.32 1.03
C MET A 53 -20.20 -2.77 1.19
N LEU A 54 -20.57 -3.15 2.42
CA LEU A 54 -21.20 -4.44 2.70
C LEU A 54 -22.72 -4.31 2.73
N ALA A 55 -23.43 -5.38 2.37
CA ALA A 55 -24.86 -5.48 2.63
C ALA A 55 -25.14 -5.44 4.14
N HIS A 56 -26.29 -4.92 4.52
CA HIS A 56 -26.66 -4.79 5.93
C HIS A 56 -27.00 -6.13 6.59
N ASP A 57 -27.51 -7.08 5.80
CA ASP A 57 -28.10 -8.34 6.25
C ASP A 57 -27.22 -9.57 6.00
N GLU A 58 -26.16 -9.45 5.20
CA GLU A 58 -25.24 -10.56 4.91
C GLU A 58 -23.82 -10.06 4.57
N PRO A 59 -22.76 -10.88 4.77
CA PRO A 59 -21.37 -10.49 4.53
C PRO A 59 -21.02 -10.51 3.02
N ARG A 60 -21.72 -9.68 2.24
CA ARG A 60 -21.52 -9.53 0.79
C ARG A 60 -21.13 -8.09 0.46
N VAL A 61 -20.08 -7.93 -0.35
CA VAL A 61 -19.71 -6.65 -0.95
C VAL A 61 -20.76 -6.25 -2.00
N VAL A 62 -21.36 -5.08 -1.84
CA VAL A 62 -22.39 -4.53 -2.76
C VAL A 62 -21.88 -3.36 -3.60
N ALA A 63 -20.81 -2.68 -3.17
CA ALA A 63 -20.17 -1.62 -3.93
C ALA A 63 -18.68 -1.50 -3.60
N ILE A 64 -17.91 -0.99 -4.56
CA ILE A 64 -16.50 -0.61 -4.42
C ILE A 64 -16.40 0.85 -4.87
N PHE A 65 -15.83 1.71 -4.02
CA PHE A 65 -15.71 3.16 -4.23
C PHE A 65 -14.29 3.59 -4.53
N ASP A 66 -14.14 4.84 -4.95
CA ASP A 66 -12.86 5.54 -5.13
C ASP A 66 -11.93 4.98 -6.22
N TRP A 67 -12.47 4.93 -7.44
CA TRP A 67 -11.78 4.44 -8.64
C TRP A 67 -10.83 5.45 -9.28
N GLU A 68 -10.49 6.56 -8.63
CA GLU A 68 -9.68 7.63 -9.25
C GLU A 68 -8.24 7.20 -9.56
N MET A 69 -7.75 6.18 -8.84
CA MET A 69 -6.43 5.59 -9.01
C MET A 69 -6.42 4.37 -9.94
N ALA A 70 -7.57 4.02 -10.52
CA ALA A 70 -7.72 2.81 -11.30
C ALA A 70 -6.92 2.82 -12.60
N THR A 71 -6.44 1.65 -13.00
CA THR A 71 -5.64 1.45 -14.21
C THR A 71 -5.76 0.03 -14.72
N ILE A 72 -5.34 -0.22 -15.97
CA ILE A 72 -5.02 -1.57 -16.44
C ILE A 72 -3.58 -1.90 -16.05
N GLY A 73 -3.36 -2.99 -15.30
CA GLY A 73 -2.05 -3.30 -14.74
C GLY A 73 -1.93 -4.70 -14.15
N ASP A 74 -0.86 -4.90 -13.40
CA ASP A 74 -0.61 -6.17 -12.71
C ASP A 74 -1.59 -6.30 -11.52
N PRO A 75 -2.43 -7.35 -11.46
CA PRO A 75 -3.40 -7.51 -10.37
C PRO A 75 -2.74 -7.65 -9.00
N LEU A 76 -1.52 -8.16 -8.91
CA LEU A 76 -0.83 -8.30 -7.62
C LEU A 76 -0.49 -6.93 -7.00
N ALA A 77 -0.55 -5.85 -7.77
CA ALA A 77 -0.46 -4.50 -7.22
C ALA A 77 -1.61 -4.19 -6.25
N ASP A 78 -2.85 -4.59 -6.55
CA ASP A 78 -3.98 -4.42 -5.61
C ASP A 78 -3.86 -5.36 -4.42
N VAL A 79 -3.38 -6.59 -4.63
CA VAL A 79 -3.15 -7.54 -3.52
C VAL A 79 -2.10 -6.99 -2.56
N GLY A 80 -0.95 -6.53 -3.06
CA GLY A 80 0.07 -5.89 -2.23
C GLY A 80 -0.44 -4.63 -1.53
N TYR A 81 -1.28 -3.84 -2.21
CA TYR A 81 -1.89 -2.66 -1.63
C TYR A 81 -2.83 -3.01 -0.47
N LEU A 82 -3.73 -3.97 -0.66
CA LEU A 82 -4.60 -4.50 0.39
C LEU A 82 -3.78 -5.00 1.59
N LEU A 83 -2.76 -5.81 1.36
CA LEU A 83 -1.92 -6.41 2.41
C LEU A 83 -1.12 -5.37 3.21
N SER A 84 -0.84 -4.20 2.64
CA SER A 84 -0.16 -3.12 3.36
C SER A 84 -0.98 -2.55 4.53
N PHE A 85 -2.31 -2.68 4.44
CA PHE A 85 -3.28 -2.32 5.49
C PHE A 85 -3.78 -3.53 6.28
N TRP A 86 -3.64 -4.74 5.74
CA TRP A 86 -4.08 -5.96 6.40
C TRP A 86 -3.24 -6.21 7.63
N ARG A 87 -3.85 -6.15 8.82
CA ARG A 87 -3.17 -6.23 10.11
C ARG A 87 -3.37 -7.62 10.71
N GLU A 88 -2.35 -8.12 11.41
CA GLU A 88 -2.40 -9.37 12.16
C GLU A 88 -2.11 -9.13 13.65
N PRO A 89 -2.65 -9.97 14.55
CA PRO A 89 -2.32 -9.91 15.97
C PRO A 89 -0.81 -9.93 16.22
N GLY A 90 -0.30 -8.92 16.94
CA GLY A 90 1.12 -8.82 17.31
C GLY A 90 1.96 -7.99 16.35
N ASP A 91 1.41 -7.50 15.24
CA ASP A 91 2.10 -6.51 14.42
C ASP A 91 2.35 -5.21 15.22
N PRO A 92 3.45 -4.46 14.98
CA PRO A 92 3.73 -3.21 15.68
C PRO A 92 2.64 -2.14 15.49
N GLU A 93 2.36 -1.34 16.51
CA GLU A 93 1.39 -0.25 16.40
C GLU A 93 1.80 0.77 15.33
N LEU A 94 0.83 1.25 14.55
CA LEU A 94 1.01 2.37 13.62
C LEU A 94 0.22 3.56 14.17
N GLU A 95 0.92 4.64 14.52
CA GLU A 95 0.33 5.81 15.22
C GLU A 95 -0.84 6.45 14.46
N PHE A 96 -0.92 6.28 13.15
CA PHE A 96 -1.97 6.81 12.29
C PHE A 96 -2.90 5.74 11.69
N ALA A 97 -2.85 4.49 12.20
CA ALA A 97 -3.78 3.47 11.74
C ALA A 97 -5.23 3.88 12.04
N SER A 98 -6.10 3.72 11.06
CA SER A 98 -7.55 3.89 11.25
C SER A 98 -8.14 2.70 12.00
N ASP A 99 -9.31 2.87 12.61
CA ASP A 99 -10.06 1.77 13.23
C ASP A 99 -10.40 0.65 12.23
N ALA A 100 -10.59 1.01 10.97
CA ALA A 100 -10.78 0.06 9.88
C ALA A 100 -9.56 -0.84 9.64
N TRP A 101 -8.35 -0.43 10.06
CA TRP A 101 -7.17 -1.29 9.96
C TRP A 101 -7.08 -2.23 11.16
N ARG A 102 -7.42 -1.72 12.36
CA ARG A 102 -7.40 -2.50 13.60
C ARG A 102 -8.47 -3.60 13.63
N ILE A 103 -9.58 -3.44 12.91
CA ILE A 103 -10.63 -4.46 12.87
C ILE A 103 -10.13 -5.80 12.29
N MET A 104 -9.14 -5.76 11.39
CA MET A 104 -8.57 -6.96 10.76
C MET A 104 -7.71 -7.79 11.73
N GLU A 105 -7.36 -7.25 12.90
CA GLU A 105 -6.66 -8.00 13.96
C GLU A 105 -7.63 -8.87 14.78
N GLN A 106 -8.94 -8.76 14.57
CA GLN A 106 -9.93 -9.52 15.32
C GLN A 106 -9.96 -11.00 14.90
N PRO A 107 -10.33 -11.93 15.80
CA PRO A 107 -10.52 -13.33 15.45
C PRO A 107 -11.49 -13.51 14.28
N GLY A 108 -11.14 -14.38 13.33
CA GLY A 108 -11.96 -14.68 12.15
C GLY A 108 -11.49 -14.00 10.86
N PHE A 109 -10.59 -13.02 10.93
CA PHE A 109 -9.86 -12.53 9.76
C PHE A 109 -8.75 -13.51 9.36
N LEU A 110 -8.53 -13.64 8.05
CA LEU A 110 -7.42 -14.40 7.48
C LEU A 110 -6.09 -13.72 7.80
N SER A 111 -5.02 -14.49 7.99
CA SER A 111 -3.65 -13.98 7.92
C SER A 111 -3.30 -13.49 6.51
N ARG A 112 -2.26 -12.66 6.37
CA ARG A 112 -1.77 -12.20 5.05
C ARG A 112 -1.43 -13.37 4.13
N THR A 113 -0.82 -14.43 4.68
CA THR A 113 -0.53 -15.66 3.94
C THR A 113 -1.81 -16.32 3.45
N GLU A 114 -2.82 -16.48 4.31
CA GLU A 114 -4.11 -17.05 3.92
C GLU A 114 -4.85 -16.18 2.88
N VAL A 115 -4.77 -14.86 2.98
CA VAL A 115 -5.32 -13.95 1.94
C VAL A 115 -4.66 -14.18 0.59
N THR A 116 -3.33 -14.26 0.54
CA THR A 116 -2.61 -14.51 -0.72
C THR A 116 -2.90 -15.89 -1.30
N GLN A 117 -3.00 -16.91 -0.45
CA GLN A 117 -3.36 -18.26 -0.88
C GLN A 117 -4.80 -18.31 -1.42
N TYR A 118 -5.75 -17.72 -0.69
CA TYR A 118 -7.13 -17.63 -1.12
C TYR A 118 -7.25 -16.93 -2.49
N TYR A 119 -6.52 -15.83 -2.67
CA TYR A 119 -6.47 -15.13 -3.96
C TYR A 119 -5.90 -16.02 -5.08
N ALA A 120 -4.80 -16.74 -4.83
CA ALA A 120 -4.21 -17.65 -5.80
C ALA A 120 -5.19 -18.75 -6.22
N GLU A 121 -5.84 -19.40 -5.25
CA GLU A 121 -6.82 -20.48 -5.48
C GLU A 121 -8.03 -20.00 -6.28
N ARG A 122 -8.57 -18.83 -5.93
CA ARG A 122 -9.79 -18.28 -6.58
C ARG A 122 -9.54 -17.79 -7.99
N THR A 123 -8.33 -17.35 -8.30
CA THR A 123 -7.99 -16.74 -9.60
C THR A 123 -7.19 -17.66 -10.51
N GLY A 124 -6.63 -18.76 -9.99
CA GLY A 124 -5.68 -19.63 -10.69
C GLY A 124 -4.35 -18.94 -11.01
N ARG A 125 -4.04 -17.79 -10.38
CA ARG A 125 -2.84 -17.01 -10.65
C ARG A 125 -1.70 -17.44 -9.75
N THR A 126 -0.49 -17.42 -10.30
CA THR A 126 0.73 -17.53 -9.51
C THR A 126 0.92 -16.26 -8.68
N VAL A 127 0.90 -16.40 -7.37
CA VAL A 127 1.18 -15.32 -6.41
C VAL A 127 2.59 -15.52 -5.89
N ARG A 128 3.53 -14.67 -6.33
CA ARG A 128 4.95 -14.74 -5.99
C ARG A 128 5.52 -13.34 -5.87
N GLU A 129 6.72 -13.24 -5.31
CA GLU A 129 7.43 -11.95 -5.16
C GLU A 129 6.60 -10.93 -4.35
N MET A 130 5.77 -11.40 -3.40
CA MET A 130 4.84 -10.54 -2.65
C MET A 130 5.54 -9.45 -1.84
N ALA A 131 6.78 -9.67 -1.41
CA ALA A 131 7.59 -8.62 -0.80
C ALA A 131 7.80 -7.41 -1.73
N PHE A 132 7.91 -7.61 -3.05
CA PHE A 132 7.97 -6.50 -4.00
C PHE A 132 6.66 -5.70 -4.00
N TYR A 133 5.53 -6.40 -4.06
CA TYR A 133 4.21 -5.75 -4.12
C TYR A 133 3.86 -5.05 -2.81
N GLU A 134 4.24 -5.61 -1.67
CA GLU A 134 4.11 -4.97 -0.37
C GLU A 134 5.02 -3.73 -0.25
N ALA A 135 6.29 -3.84 -0.62
CA ALA A 135 7.21 -2.70 -0.62
C ALA A 135 6.70 -1.58 -1.56
N LEU A 136 6.21 -1.94 -2.75
CA LEU A 136 5.62 -1.00 -3.71
C LEU A 136 4.41 -0.29 -3.10
N ALA A 137 3.54 -1.01 -2.40
CA ALA A 137 2.35 -0.46 -1.77
C ALA A 137 2.69 0.53 -0.64
N ILE A 138 3.57 0.14 0.28
CA ILE A 138 4.00 0.98 1.41
C ILE A 138 4.74 2.22 0.90
N TRP A 139 5.63 2.05 -0.10
CA TRP A 139 6.32 3.15 -0.77
C TRP A 139 5.33 4.13 -1.41
N LYS A 140 4.37 3.62 -2.18
CA LYS A 140 3.34 4.43 -2.83
C LYS A 140 2.50 5.20 -1.80
N LEU A 141 2.14 4.57 -0.68
CA LEU A 141 1.44 5.23 0.42
C LEU A 141 2.28 6.36 1.02
N ALA A 142 3.58 6.12 1.27
CA ALA A 142 4.48 7.15 1.76
C ALA A 142 4.60 8.34 0.79
N VAL A 143 4.65 8.11 -0.52
CA VAL A 143 4.64 9.16 -1.55
C VAL A 143 3.34 9.98 -1.52
N LEU A 144 2.19 9.31 -1.42
CA LEU A 144 0.89 9.96 -1.32
C LEU A 144 0.82 10.87 -0.09
N LEU A 145 1.22 10.34 1.06
CA LEU A 145 1.19 11.04 2.34
C LEU A 145 2.22 12.17 2.41
N GLU A 146 3.41 12.03 1.82
CA GLU A 146 4.35 13.15 1.69
C GLU A 146 3.77 14.27 0.81
N GLY A 147 3.01 13.92 -0.23
CA GLY A 147 2.24 14.88 -1.01
C GLY A 147 1.22 15.67 -0.17
N SER A 148 0.49 14.99 0.72
CA SER A 148 -0.45 15.63 1.65
C SER A 148 0.26 16.49 2.70
N TYR A 149 1.36 16.00 3.26
CA TYR A 149 2.21 16.74 4.19
C TYR A 149 2.79 18.01 3.56
N SER A 150 3.27 17.90 2.31
CA SER A 150 3.80 19.01 1.52
C SER A 150 2.77 20.13 1.35
N ARG A 151 1.50 19.79 1.06
CA ARG A 151 0.38 20.75 0.97
C ARG A 151 0.02 21.38 2.32
N HIS A 152 0.09 20.61 3.40
CA HIS A 152 -0.12 21.15 4.75
C HIS A 152 0.97 22.17 5.10
N ARG A 153 2.25 21.84 4.87
CA ARG A 153 3.37 22.75 5.11
C ARG A 153 3.32 24.03 4.27
N SER A 154 2.72 24.00 3.07
CA SER A 154 2.48 25.18 2.26
C SER A 154 1.24 25.99 2.68
N GLY A 155 0.55 25.60 3.75
CA GLY A 155 -0.63 26.30 4.26
C GLY A 155 -1.90 26.08 3.42
N THR A 156 -1.92 25.05 2.56
CA THR A 156 -3.06 24.74 1.69
C THR A 156 -4.14 23.92 2.41
N THR A 157 -3.84 23.39 3.60
CA THR A 157 -4.78 22.66 4.47
C THR A 157 -4.36 22.80 5.93
N ASP A 158 -5.33 22.90 6.84
CA ASP A 158 -5.16 23.07 8.28
C ASP A 158 -5.51 21.81 9.10
N ASP A 159 -5.72 20.67 8.44
CA ASP A 159 -6.05 19.41 9.12
C ASP A 159 -4.88 18.94 10.02
N PRO A 160 -5.11 18.80 11.35
CA PRO A 160 -4.09 18.34 12.30
C PRO A 160 -3.50 16.95 11.97
N PHE A 161 -4.24 16.09 11.27
CA PHE A 161 -3.74 14.79 10.81
C PHE A 161 -2.49 14.95 9.94
N PHE A 162 -2.49 15.94 9.05
CA PHE A 162 -1.35 16.12 8.14
C PHE A 162 -0.08 16.58 8.85
N ALA A 163 -0.18 17.24 10.02
CA ALA A 163 1.00 17.57 10.82
C ALA A 163 1.74 16.30 11.30
N GLN A 164 1.01 15.23 11.62
CA GLN A 164 1.58 13.95 12.11
C GLN A 164 2.35 13.19 11.01
N LEU A 165 2.07 13.47 9.74
CA LEU A 165 2.79 12.87 8.60
C LEU A 165 4.26 13.29 8.53
N GLY A 166 4.65 14.33 9.27
CA GLY A 166 6.06 14.64 9.54
C GLY A 166 6.84 13.42 10.02
N GLU A 167 6.33 12.66 10.98
CA GLU A 167 6.98 11.43 11.47
C GLU A 167 6.41 10.16 10.79
N GLY A 168 5.14 10.19 10.39
CA GLY A 168 4.47 9.05 9.77
C GLY A 168 5.08 8.60 8.45
N VAL A 169 5.46 9.54 7.56
CA VAL A 169 6.09 9.21 6.27
C VAL A 169 7.46 8.52 6.45
N PRO A 170 8.40 9.05 7.27
CA PRO A 170 9.63 8.34 7.60
C PRO A 170 9.41 6.95 8.21
N ALA A 171 8.39 6.78 9.06
CA ALA A 171 8.07 5.47 9.63
C ALA A 171 7.62 4.46 8.56
N LEU A 172 6.79 4.88 7.60
CA LEU A 172 6.41 4.07 6.45
C LEU A 172 7.61 3.73 5.56
N ALA A 173 8.49 4.69 5.32
CA ALA A 173 9.70 4.47 4.54
C ALA A 173 10.61 3.41 5.17
N ARG A 174 10.82 3.48 6.50
CA ARG A 174 11.56 2.44 7.26
C ARG A 174 10.89 1.07 7.16
N ARG A 175 9.56 1.01 7.27
CA ARG A 175 8.80 -0.25 7.11
C ARG A 175 9.00 -0.84 5.72
N ALA A 176 8.85 -0.05 4.67
CA ALA A 176 9.06 -0.50 3.29
C ALA A 176 10.50 -1.01 3.08
N LEU A 177 11.49 -0.30 3.61
CA LEU A 177 12.90 -0.72 3.53
C LEU A 177 13.15 -2.03 4.27
N SER A 178 12.49 -2.26 5.41
CA SER A 178 12.55 -3.54 6.12
C SER A 178 12.03 -4.69 5.25
N VAL A 179 10.91 -4.50 4.54
CA VAL A 179 10.37 -5.49 3.60
C VAL A 179 11.38 -5.80 2.48
N CYS A 180 11.98 -4.76 1.89
CA CYS A 180 13.03 -4.91 0.87
C CYS A 180 14.27 -5.68 1.36
N ASN A 181 14.64 -5.53 2.64
CA ASN A 181 15.79 -6.20 3.22
C ASN A 181 15.50 -7.66 3.59
N SER A 182 14.33 -7.93 4.15
CA SER A 182 13.90 -9.29 4.49
C SER A 182 13.75 -10.18 3.27
N SER A 183 13.36 -9.62 2.12
CA SER A 183 13.26 -10.37 0.86
C SER A 183 14.61 -10.79 0.27
N ARG A 184 15.73 -10.22 0.74
CA ARG A 184 17.09 -10.59 0.29
C ARG A 184 17.66 -11.79 1.07
N MET A 185 17.04 -12.18 2.18
CA MET A 185 17.49 -13.30 3.02
C MET A 185 16.86 -14.64 2.66
N LEU A 186 15.91 -14.65 1.71
CA LEU A 186 15.22 -15.82 1.18
C LEU A 186 15.70 -16.09 -0.25
#